data_AF-A0A6A6T545-F1
#
_entry.id   AF-A0A6A6T545-F1
#
_cell.length_a   1.000
_cell.length_b   1.000
_cell.length_c   1.000
_cell.angle_alpha   90.00
_cell.angle_beta   90.00
_cell.angle_gamma   90.00
#
_symmetry.space_group_name_H-M   'P 1'
#
loop_
_entity.id
_entity.type
_entity.pdbx_description
1 polymer ?
#
loop_
_entity_poly.entity_id
_entity_poly.type
_entity_poly.pdbx_seq_one_letter_code
_entity_poly.pdbx_strand_id
1 'polypeptide(L)'
;MASTQSAPVALPRVAITYCTQCRWMLRAAYFGQELLSTFGTQIGEIALIPATGGLFIVDLTYVPKGEDRVEAKKVLLWDRKAEGGFPETKVLKQLVRDHIDPKKDLGHSDRHGKKKTADEPAATVKRNADGTVCEGCK
;
A
#
# COMPACT_ATOMS: atom_id res chain seq x y z
N MET A 1 6.91 -23.24 29.49
CA MET A 1 8.00 -22.96 28.54
C MET A 1 7.46 -23.21 27.15
N ALA A 2 7.30 -22.18 26.32
CA ALA A 2 6.81 -22.36 24.95
C ALA A 2 7.99 -22.80 24.08
N SER A 3 7.99 -24.05 23.62
CA SER A 3 8.96 -24.53 22.64
C SER A 3 8.79 -23.71 21.35
N THR A 4 9.79 -22.89 21.01
CA THR A 4 9.87 -22.22 19.71
C THR A 4 10.11 -23.28 18.63
N GLN A 5 9.04 -23.74 18.00
CA GLN A 5 9.12 -24.52 16.76
C GLN A 5 9.30 -23.55 15.59
N SER A 6 10.41 -23.68 14.86
CA SER A 6 10.64 -22.95 13.61
C SER A 6 9.97 -23.73 12.48
N ALA A 7 8.74 -23.36 12.15
CA ALA A 7 8.05 -23.89 10.97
C ALA A 7 8.63 -23.24 9.69
N PRO A 8 8.68 -23.97 8.56
CA PRO A 8 9.03 -23.37 7.28
C PRO A 8 7.97 -22.33 6.89
N VAL A 9 8.42 -21.13 6.52
CA VAL A 9 7.57 -19.99 6.14
C VAL A 9 7.54 -19.88 4.62
N ALA A 10 6.36 -19.73 4.03
CA ALA A 10 6.23 -19.43 2.61
C ALA A 10 6.50 -17.93 2.36
N LEU A 11 7.61 -17.62 1.68
CA LEU A 11 7.94 -16.24 1.29
C LEU A 11 7.29 -15.89 -0.05
N PRO A 12 6.89 -14.62 -0.27
CA PRO A 12 6.91 -13.48 0.66
C PRO A 12 5.89 -13.62 1.80
N ARG A 13 6.31 -13.26 3.01
CA ARG A 13 5.51 -13.33 4.24
C ARG A 13 5.16 -11.94 4.74
N VAL A 14 3.88 -11.64 4.89
CA VAL A 14 3.42 -10.42 5.56
C VAL A 14 3.00 -10.74 7.00
N ALA A 15 3.55 -10.03 7.98
CA ALA A 15 3.18 -10.19 9.38
C ALA A 15 2.52 -8.91 9.91
N ILE A 16 1.27 -9.02 10.36
CA ILE A 16 0.50 -7.92 10.95
C ILE A 16 0.40 -8.16 12.45
N THR A 17 1.18 -7.42 13.22
CA THR A 17 1.12 -7.42 14.68
C THR A 17 0.06 -6.43 15.14
N TYR A 18 -0.93 -6.88 15.93
CA TYR A 18 -2.06 -6.04 16.31
C TYR A 18 -2.43 -6.12 17.80
N CYS A 19 -2.85 -4.99 18.37
CA CYS A 19 -3.36 -4.91 19.73
C CYS A 19 -4.72 -5.61 19.88
N THR A 20 -4.77 -6.68 20.69
CA THR A 20 -6.01 -7.41 20.98
C THR A 20 -6.97 -6.62 21.87
N GLN A 21 -6.43 -5.93 22.89
CA GLN A 21 -7.20 -5.09 23.82
C GLN A 21 -7.88 -3.90 23.11
N CYS A 22 -7.30 -3.45 22.00
CA CYS A 22 -7.79 -2.33 21.22
C CYS A 22 -8.87 -2.74 20.19
N ARG A 23 -9.20 -4.04 20.12
CA ARG A 23 -10.15 -4.63 19.16
C ARG A 23 -9.76 -4.40 17.69
N TRP A 24 -8.45 -4.40 17.38
CA TRP A 24 -7.96 -4.18 16.02
C TRP A 24 -7.83 -5.45 15.17
N MET A 25 -8.23 -6.61 15.68
CA MET A 25 -8.21 -7.88 14.96
C MET A 25 -8.93 -7.78 13.60
N LEU A 26 -10.13 -7.21 13.57
CA LEU A 26 -10.92 -7.09 12.33
C LEU A 26 -10.22 -6.21 11.29
N ARG A 27 -9.56 -5.14 11.74
CA ARG A 27 -8.78 -4.27 10.86
C ARG A 27 -7.55 -5.00 10.32
N ALA A 28 -6.84 -5.76 11.16
CA ALA A 28 -5.71 -6.57 10.72
C ALA A 28 -6.13 -7.64 9.69
N ALA A 29 -7.24 -8.33 9.95
CA ALA A 29 -7.81 -9.32 9.03
C ALA A 29 -8.24 -8.68 7.70
N TYR A 30 -8.86 -7.49 7.74
CA TYR A 30 -9.23 -6.75 6.54
C TYR A 30 -8.03 -6.45 5.65
N PHE A 31 -6.93 -5.91 6.20
CA PHE A 31 -5.71 -5.68 5.42
C PHE A 31 -5.13 -6.98 4.86
N GLY A 32 -5.17 -8.08 5.62
CA GLY A 32 -4.76 -9.39 5.14
C GLY A 32 -5.57 -9.83 3.91
N GLN A 33 -6.90 -9.69 3.96
CA GLN A 33 -7.78 -10.02 2.83
C GLN A 33 -7.50 -9.15 1.60
N GLU A 34 -7.32 -7.84 1.80
CA GLU A 34 -7.00 -6.90 0.71
C GLU A 34 -5.68 -7.25 0.00
N LEU A 35 -4.66 -7.65 0.77
CA LEU A 35 -3.37 -8.07 0.23
C LEU A 35 -3.49 -9.40 -0.53
N LEU A 36 -4.12 -10.42 0.07
CA LEU A 36 -4.32 -11.71 -0.60
C LEU A 36 -5.16 -11.58 -1.88
N SER A 37 -6.19 -10.75 -1.86
CA SER A 37 -7.01 -10.48 -3.05
C SER A 37 -6.22 -9.79 -4.17
N THR A 38 -5.26 -8.93 -3.82
CA THR A 38 -4.47 -8.15 -4.81
C THR A 38 -3.27 -8.92 -5.37
N PHE A 39 -2.58 -9.67 -4.51
CA PHE A 39 -1.34 -10.36 -4.85
C PHE A 39 -1.53 -11.84 -5.17
N GLY A 40 -2.66 -12.44 -4.77
CA GLY A 40 -2.96 -13.85 -5.01
C GLY A 40 -1.84 -14.75 -4.52
N THR A 41 -1.34 -15.61 -5.41
CA THR A 41 -0.25 -16.56 -5.14
C THR A 41 1.13 -15.94 -5.03
N GLN A 42 1.29 -14.62 -5.24
CA GLN A 42 2.57 -13.94 -5.06
C GLN A 42 2.93 -13.72 -3.59
N ILE A 43 1.96 -13.81 -2.68
CA ILE A 43 2.20 -13.83 -1.23
C ILE A 43 2.15 -15.29 -0.79
N GLY A 44 3.18 -15.74 -0.07
CA GLY A 44 3.24 -17.10 0.45
C GLY A 44 2.30 -17.28 1.64
N GLU A 45 2.36 -16.35 2.60
CA GLU A 45 1.47 -16.36 3.76
C GLU A 45 1.25 -14.96 4.35
N ILE A 46 0.16 -14.82 5.11
CA ILE A 46 -0.09 -13.68 5.99
C ILE A 46 -0.26 -14.17 7.42
N ALA A 47 0.52 -13.60 8.33
CA ALA A 47 0.43 -13.88 9.75
C ALA A 47 -0.27 -12.74 10.50
N LEU A 48 -1.31 -13.07 11.25
CA LEU A 48 -1.94 -12.15 12.21
C LEU A 48 -1.39 -12.46 13.60
N ILE A 49 -0.61 -11.55 14.17
CA ILE A 49 0.13 -11.75 15.42
C ILE A 49 -0.53 -10.94 16.55
N PRO A 50 -1.17 -11.59 17.54
CA PRO A 50 -1.74 -10.91 18.70
C PRO A 50 -0.66 -10.23 19.54
N ALA A 51 -0.90 -8.99 19.93
CA ALA A 51 -0.04 -8.21 20.82
C ALA A 51 -0.86 -7.30 21.75
N THR A 52 -0.18 -6.58 22.63
CA THR A 52 -0.77 -5.58 23.55
C THR A 52 -0.10 -4.22 23.36
N GLY A 53 -0.48 -3.20 24.14
CA GLY A 53 0.23 -1.90 24.16
C GLY A 53 -0.01 -0.99 22.95
N GLY A 54 -1.18 -1.11 22.30
CA GLY A 54 -1.55 -0.23 21.18
C GLY A 54 -0.68 -0.42 19.93
N LEU A 55 -0.08 -1.60 19.77
CA LEU A 55 0.75 -1.95 18.63
C LEU A 55 -0.12 -2.24 17.39
N PHE A 56 0.31 -1.67 16.27
CA PHE A 56 -0.15 -2.04 14.95
C PHE A 56 1.02 -1.89 13.98
N ILE A 57 1.67 -3.01 13.66
CA ILE A 57 2.91 -3.06 12.88
C ILE A 57 2.71 -4.02 11.72
N VAL A 58 3.15 -3.63 10.53
CA VAL A 58 3.17 -4.48 9.34
C VAL A 58 4.61 -4.69 8.90
N ASP A 59 5.07 -5.94 8.95
CA ASP A 59 6.38 -6.36 8.48
C ASP A 59 6.23 -7.21 7.20
N LEU A 60 7.20 -7.10 6.30
CA LEU A 60 7.34 -7.96 5.13
C LEU A 60 8.69 -8.68 5.19
N THR A 61 8.66 -10.00 5.09
CA THR A 61 9.84 -10.81 4.83
C THR A 61 9.79 -11.33 3.40
N TYR A 62 10.83 -11.08 2.61
CA TYR A 62 10.88 -11.47 1.20
C TYR A 62 12.31 -11.74 0.75
N VAL A 63 12.48 -12.43 -0.38
CA VAL A 63 13.78 -12.62 -1.03
C VAL A 63 13.86 -11.64 -2.21
N PRO A 64 14.83 -10.70 -2.25
CA PRO A 64 15.01 -9.80 -3.38
C PRO A 64 15.28 -10.57 -4.67
N LYS A 65 14.60 -10.20 -5.77
CA LYS A 65 14.89 -10.77 -7.10
C LYS A 65 16.16 -10.13 -7.66
N GLY A 66 17.17 -10.94 -7.97
CA GLY A 66 18.39 -10.50 -8.66
C GLY A 66 19.67 -10.48 -7.83
N GLU A 67 19.64 -10.93 -6.58
CA GLU A 67 20.86 -11.16 -5.78
C GLU A 67 21.26 -12.65 -5.83
N ASP A 68 22.55 -12.91 -6.05
CA ASP A 68 23.13 -14.28 -6.04
C ASP A 68 23.06 -14.95 -4.65
N ARG A 69 22.74 -14.17 -3.60
CA ARG A 69 22.57 -14.66 -2.23
C ARG A 69 21.08 -14.79 -1.92
N VAL A 70 20.67 -16.03 -1.62
CA VAL A 70 19.31 -16.40 -1.22
C VAL A 70 19.08 -16.05 0.26
N GLU A 71 19.24 -14.78 0.62
CA GLU A 71 18.98 -14.31 1.99
C GLU A 71 17.60 -13.63 2.06
N ALA A 72 16.78 -14.07 3.02
CA ALA A 72 15.49 -13.46 3.28
C ALA A 72 15.70 -12.13 4.00
N LYS A 73 15.21 -11.03 3.42
CA LYS A 73 15.22 -9.71 4.01
C LYS A 73 13.90 -9.44 4.72
N LYS A 74 13.97 -8.88 5.93
CA LYS A 74 12.81 -8.35 6.66
C LYS A 74 12.80 -6.83 6.57
N VAL A 75 11.67 -6.24 6.23
CA VAL A 75 11.44 -4.80 6.18
C VAL A 75 10.18 -4.41 6.95
N LEU A 76 10.23 -3.27 7.63
CA LEU A 76 9.07 -2.66 8.26
C LEU A 76 8.31 -1.87 7.19
N LEU A 77 7.07 -2.24 6.92
CA LEU A 77 6.21 -1.53 5.96
C LEU A 77 5.41 -0.42 6.65
N TRP A 78 4.95 -0.65 7.88
CA TRP A 78 4.15 0.34 8.60
C TRP A 78 4.26 0.17 10.11
N ASP A 79 4.39 1.29 10.83
CA ASP A 79 4.21 1.34 12.28
C ASP A 79 3.23 2.46 12.62
N ARG A 80 2.13 2.10 13.28
CA ARG A 80 1.12 3.06 13.74
C ARG A 80 1.71 4.17 14.61
N LYS A 81 2.70 3.88 15.46
CA LYS A 81 3.28 4.89 16.35
C LYS A 81 4.12 5.90 15.58
N ALA A 82 4.87 5.44 14.58
CA ALA A 82 5.71 6.29 13.75
C ALA A 82 4.87 7.12 12.76
N GLU A 83 3.90 6.49 12.11
CA GLU A 83 3.10 7.10 11.03
C GLU A 83 1.82 7.80 11.53
N GLY A 84 1.57 7.80 12.85
CA GLY A 84 0.44 8.51 13.46
C GLY A 84 -0.94 7.96 13.11
N GLY A 85 -1.06 6.70 12.69
CA GLY A 85 -2.35 6.16 12.23
C GLY A 85 -2.30 4.74 11.67
N PHE A 86 -3.41 4.33 11.05
CA PHE A 86 -3.48 3.09 10.28
C PHE A 86 -3.15 3.39 8.81
N PRO A 87 -2.53 2.45 8.09
CA PRO A 87 -2.24 2.65 6.68
C PRO A 87 -3.56 2.72 5.90
N GLU A 88 -3.59 3.53 4.84
CA GLU A 88 -4.60 3.36 3.81
C GLU A 88 -4.33 2.07 3.02
N THR A 89 -5.40 1.35 2.64
CA THR A 89 -5.29 0.10 1.89
C THR A 89 -4.45 0.25 0.63
N LYS A 90 -4.58 1.38 -0.05
CA LYS A 90 -3.80 1.71 -1.25
C LYS A 90 -2.30 1.80 -0.95
N VAL A 91 -1.93 2.58 0.08
CA VAL A 91 -0.53 2.79 0.47
C VAL A 91 0.10 1.45 0.86
N LEU A 92 -0.61 0.63 1.62
CA LEU A 92 -0.10 -0.68 2.02
C LEU A 92 0.15 -1.60 0.81
N LYS A 93 -0.77 -1.62 -0.17
CA LYS A 93 -0.59 -2.39 -1.40
C LYS A 93 0.61 -1.89 -2.21
N GLN A 94 0.79 -0.57 -2.31
CA GLN A 94 1.94 0.02 -3.00
C GLN A 94 3.26 -0.40 -2.34
N LEU A 95 3.38 -0.24 -1.02
CA LEU A 95 4.57 -0.62 -0.25
C LEU A 95 4.93 -2.10 -0.44
N VAL A 96 3.96 -3.00 -0.37
CA VAL A 96 4.18 -4.44 -0.60
C VAL A 96 4.66 -4.70 -2.03
N ARG A 97 4.04 -4.06 -3.03
CA ARG A 97 4.38 -4.24 -4.44
C ARG A 97 5.80 -3.76 -4.74
N ASP A 98 6.21 -2.64 -4.17
CA ASP A 98 7.54 -2.06 -4.39
C ASP A 98 8.68 -3.00 -3.94
N HIS A 99 8.39 -3.95 -3.04
CA HIS A 99 9.35 -4.98 -2.61
C HIS A 99 9.22 -6.32 -3.37
N ILE A 100 8.00 -6.76 -3.72
CA ILE A 100 7.76 -8.09 -4.32
C ILE A 100 7.84 -8.05 -5.86
N ASP A 101 7.24 -7.03 -6.47
CA ASP A 101 7.18 -6.88 -7.92
C ASP A 101 7.03 -5.39 -8.32
N PRO A 102 8.14 -4.64 -8.41
CA PRO A 102 8.11 -3.22 -8.74
C PRO A 102 7.48 -2.89 -10.10
N LYS A 103 7.38 -3.88 -11.00
CA LYS A 103 6.89 -3.68 -12.37
C LYS A 103 5.37 -3.92 -12.50
N LYS A 104 4.74 -4.49 -11.48
CA LYS A 104 3.30 -4.78 -11.48
C LYS A 104 2.50 -3.49 -11.37
N ASP A 105 1.56 -3.26 -12.28
CA ASP A 105 0.57 -2.18 -12.18
C ASP A 105 -0.59 -2.62 -11.26
N LEU A 106 -0.88 -1.81 -10.25
CA LEU A 106 -2.01 -1.95 -9.33
C LEU A 106 -3.20 -1.06 -9.73
N GLY A 107 -3.16 -0.47 -10.92
CA GLY A 107 -4.25 0.30 -11.52
C GLY A 107 -4.59 1.54 -10.71
N HIS A 108 -5.81 1.60 -10.14
CA HIS A 108 -6.25 2.73 -9.32
C HIS A 108 -5.42 2.91 -8.04
N SER A 109 -4.75 1.85 -7.58
CA SER A 109 -3.87 1.91 -6.43
C SER A 109 -2.52 2.56 -6.77
N ASP A 110 -2.14 2.67 -8.05
CA ASP A 110 -0.91 3.36 -8.48
C ASP A 110 -1.07 4.81 -8.84
N ARG A 111 -2.28 5.16 -9.28
CA ARG A 111 -2.60 6.53 -9.64
C ARG A 111 -2.62 7.35 -8.37
N HIS A 112 -1.45 7.85 -7.96
CA HIS A 112 -1.37 9.09 -7.24
C HIS A 112 -2.28 10.05 -7.99
N GLY A 113 -3.19 10.70 -7.27
CA GLY A 113 -3.83 11.87 -7.82
C GLY A 113 -2.71 12.78 -8.27
N LYS A 114 -2.43 12.81 -9.58
CA LYS A 114 -2.15 14.07 -10.21
C LYS A 114 -3.31 14.92 -9.75
N LYS A 115 -3.08 15.75 -8.72
CA LYS A 115 -3.62 17.10 -8.75
C LYS A 115 -3.43 17.47 -10.21
N LYS A 116 -4.51 17.55 -10.97
CA LYS A 116 -4.48 18.41 -12.14
C LYS A 116 -4.01 19.72 -11.52
N THR A 117 -2.73 20.02 -11.63
CA THR A 117 -2.29 21.38 -11.83
C THR A 117 -3.12 21.77 -13.04
N ALA A 118 -4.28 22.34 -12.72
CA ALA A 118 -5.04 23.13 -13.64
C ALA A 118 -4.01 24.11 -14.14
N ASP A 119 -3.55 23.84 -15.35
CA ASP A 119 -2.94 24.85 -16.18
C ASP A 119 -3.98 25.96 -16.23
N GLU A 120 -3.70 27.03 -15.50
CA GLU A 120 -4.42 28.29 -15.59
C GLU A 120 -4.23 28.87 -17.00
N PRO A 121 -5.17 29.69 -17.48
CA PRO A 121 -6.38 29.22 -18.13
C PRO A 121 -6.27 29.39 -19.65
N ALA A 122 -6.91 28.50 -20.40
CA ALA A 122 -7.26 28.80 -21.79
C ALA A 122 -8.26 29.97 -21.76
N ALA A 123 -7.80 31.16 -22.17
CA ALA A 123 -8.64 32.32 -22.38
C ALA A 123 -9.85 31.94 -23.25
N THR A 124 -11.06 32.05 -22.71
CA THR A 124 -12.30 31.89 -23.46
C THR A 124 -12.45 33.08 -24.39
N VAL A 125 -11.94 32.93 -25.61
CA VAL A 125 -12.26 33.83 -26.72
C VAL A 125 -13.76 33.67 -27.01
N LYS A 126 -14.57 34.64 -26.57
CA LYS A 126 -15.98 34.70 -26.97
C LYS A 126 -16.04 34.90 -28.48
N ARG A 127 -16.83 34.06 -29.15
CA ARG A 127 -17.13 34.14 -30.58
C ARG A 127 -18.60 34.42 -30.76
N ASN A 128 -18.94 35.21 -31.76
CA ASN A 128 -20.32 35.47 -32.15
C ASN A 128 -20.94 34.24 -32.84
N ALA A 129 -22.25 34.23 -33.04
CA ALA A 129 -22.98 33.11 -33.65
C ALA A 129 -22.53 32.79 -35.09
N ASP A 130 -21.89 33.74 -35.77
CA ASP A 130 -21.27 33.61 -37.10
C ASP A 130 -19.80 33.13 -37.07
N GLY A 131 -19.22 32.90 -35.89
CA GLY A 131 -17.91 32.28 -35.70
C GLY A 131 -16.71 33.23 -35.65
N THR A 132 -16.91 34.54 -35.83
CA THR A 132 -15.88 35.58 -35.67
C THR A 132 -15.64 35.93 -34.19
N VAL A 133 -14.41 36.38 -33.86
CA VAL A 133 -13.98 36.71 -32.48
C VAL A 133 -14.46 38.10 -32.08
N CYS A 134 -15.05 38.23 -30.89
CA CYS A 134 -15.60 39.50 -30.40
C CYS A 134 -14.48 40.45 -29.90
N GLU A 135 -14.00 41.37 -30.73
CA GLU A 135 -13.07 42.42 -30.28
C GLU A 135 -13.85 43.68 -29.84
N GLY A 136 -13.88 43.95 -28.53
CA GLY A 136 -14.31 45.24 -27.99
C GLY A 136 -15.42 45.22 -26.94
N CYS A 137 -15.20 44.59 -25.78
CA CYS A 137 -15.96 44.91 -24.56
C CYS A 137 -15.01 45.55 -23.54
N LYS A 138 -15.31 46.80 -23.17
CA LYS A 138 -14.66 47.57 -22.10
C LYS A 138 -14.83 46.91 -20.74
#